data_AF-A0A059LRY0-F1
#
_entry.id   AF-A0A059LRY0-F1
#
_cell.length_a   1.000
_cell.length_b   1.000
_cell.length_c   1.000
_cell.angle_alpha   90.00
_cell.angle_beta   90.00
_cell.angle_gamma   90.00
#
_symmetry.space_group_name_H-M   'P 1'
#
loop_
_entity.id
_entity.type
_entity.pdbx_description
1 polymer ?
#
loop_
_entity_poly.entity_id
_entity_poly.type
_entity_poly.pdbx_seq_one_letter_code
_entity_poly.pdbx_strand_id
1 'polypeptide(L)'
;MERVTAERDWVTIADADEFHAYQEAGWRTIGELTRAAEQEGAEFVMGTLVDRVAADGRLSKIQPDRDLHAQFPLGCRVIQRLTKGSTNKVVAFTARWRSNTGNHLLVSAQRAKEYFGAAPGGVRNVRGGSAGAEDLYGLTPYARHPEWFEDYSTEAGPTRVPARLSITVPVHHFKWHAGVLASAARRLEYYGSVAEQSALPRYAQYSESASILERLQDQRIPIEAL
;
A
#
# COMPACT_ATOMS: atom_id res chain seq x y z
N MET A 1 27.20 11.42 0.19
CA MET A 1 25.77 11.31 -0.17
C MET A 1 25.07 12.45 0.53
N GLU A 2 24.48 13.39 -0.22
CA GLU A 2 23.83 14.59 0.33
C GLU A 2 22.46 14.23 0.93
N ARG A 3 22.10 14.85 2.06
CA ARG A 3 20.80 14.62 2.71
C ARG A 3 19.73 15.39 1.95
N VAL A 4 18.87 14.67 1.23
CA VAL A 4 17.83 15.29 0.38
C VAL A 4 16.52 15.57 1.16
N THR A 5 16.36 15.01 2.38
CA THR A 5 15.17 15.23 3.21
C THR A 5 15.49 15.40 4.70
N ALA A 6 14.84 16.37 5.35
CA ALA A 6 14.76 16.51 6.80
C ALA A 6 13.70 15.56 7.39
N GLU A 7 13.75 15.32 8.69
CA GLU A 7 12.90 14.35 9.39
C GLU A 7 11.40 14.66 9.37
N ARG A 8 11.06 15.94 9.32
CA ARG A 8 9.68 16.44 9.27
C ARG A 8 9.21 16.74 7.85
N ASP A 9 10.07 16.54 6.85
CA ASP A 9 9.65 16.65 5.46
C ASP A 9 8.60 15.59 5.16
N TRP A 10 7.62 15.96 4.34
CA TRP A 10 6.55 15.05 3.95
C TRP A 10 6.98 14.20 2.76
N VAL A 11 6.82 12.90 2.91
CA VAL A 11 6.97 11.90 1.86
C VAL A 11 5.57 11.50 1.39
N THR A 12 5.39 11.45 0.08
CA THR A 12 4.15 10.97 -0.55
C THR A 12 4.44 9.69 -1.29
N ILE A 13 3.52 8.73 -1.21
CA ILE A 13 3.62 7.46 -1.91
C ILE A 13 2.34 7.20 -2.68
N ALA A 14 2.48 6.86 -3.96
CA ALA A 14 1.38 6.51 -4.83
C ALA A 14 1.86 5.37 -5.75
N ASP A 15 1.04 4.33 -5.90
CA ASP A 15 1.30 3.30 -6.90
C ASP A 15 0.89 3.83 -8.29
N ALA A 16 1.43 3.25 -9.37
CA ALA A 16 1.24 3.78 -10.72
C ALA A 16 -0.21 3.74 -11.22
N ASP A 17 -1.08 2.98 -10.56
CA ASP A 17 -2.51 2.84 -10.83
C ASP A 17 -3.39 3.59 -9.80
N GLU A 18 -2.81 4.46 -8.98
CA GLU A 18 -3.50 5.20 -7.91
C GLU A 18 -3.46 6.72 -8.12
N PHE A 19 -4.63 7.36 -7.98
CA PHE A 19 -4.80 8.80 -8.11
C PHE A 19 -5.40 9.38 -6.84
N HIS A 20 -4.63 10.21 -6.14
CA HIS A 20 -5.09 10.88 -4.91
C HIS A 20 -6.04 12.05 -5.24
N ALA A 21 -7.30 11.95 -4.83
CA ALA A 21 -8.31 12.98 -5.04
C ALA A 21 -8.33 13.99 -3.89
N TYR A 22 -7.28 14.81 -3.78
CA TYR A 22 -7.16 15.83 -2.72
C TYR A 22 -8.36 16.79 -2.68
N GLN A 23 -8.88 17.16 -3.86
CA GLN A 23 -9.99 18.10 -4.00
C GLN A 23 -11.29 17.55 -3.43
N GLU A 24 -11.53 16.24 -3.54
CA GLU A 24 -12.68 15.57 -2.90
C GLU A 24 -12.58 15.58 -1.38
N ALA A 25 -11.35 15.66 -0.84
CA ALA A 25 -11.08 15.81 0.59
C ALA A 25 -11.02 17.29 1.05
N GLY A 26 -11.33 18.25 0.17
CA GLY A 26 -11.36 19.68 0.49
C GLY A 26 -10.04 20.42 0.29
N TRP A 27 -9.03 19.79 -0.33
CA TRP A 27 -7.69 20.38 -0.50
C TRP A 27 -7.35 20.58 -1.98
N ARG A 28 -6.82 21.74 -2.35
CA ARG A 28 -6.45 22.03 -3.74
C ARG A 28 -5.13 21.38 -4.13
N THR A 29 -4.23 21.23 -3.16
CA THR A 29 -2.88 20.69 -3.37
C THR A 29 -2.47 19.81 -2.21
N ILE A 30 -1.49 18.95 -2.46
CA ILE A 30 -0.87 18.17 -1.39
C ILE A 30 -0.22 19.05 -0.31
N GLY A 31 0.32 20.21 -0.67
CA GLY A 31 0.92 21.15 0.28
C GLY A 31 -0.11 21.82 1.20
N GLU A 32 -1.38 21.93 0.79
CA GLU A 32 -2.46 22.34 1.71
C GLU A 32 -2.81 21.22 2.67
N LEU A 33 -2.93 19.99 2.17
CA LEU A 33 -3.19 18.81 2.98
C LEU A 33 -2.12 18.59 4.06
N THR A 34 -0.84 18.65 3.70
CA THR A 34 0.25 18.42 4.67
C THR A 34 0.34 19.53 5.71
N ARG A 35 0.09 20.79 5.33
CA ARG A 35 0.00 21.90 6.30
C ARG A 35 -1.18 21.74 7.27
N ALA A 36 -2.32 21.28 6.77
CA ALA A 36 -3.46 20.97 7.64
C ALA A 36 -3.14 19.82 8.60
N ALA A 37 -2.46 18.78 8.12
CA ALA A 37 -1.97 17.71 8.97
C ALA A 37 -1.01 18.23 10.06
N GLU A 38 -0.07 19.10 9.72
CA GLU A 38 0.82 19.74 10.69
C GLU A 38 0.07 20.57 11.74
N GLN A 39 -0.94 21.32 11.33
CA GLN A 39 -1.80 22.11 12.23
C GLN A 39 -2.61 21.22 13.20
N GLU A 40 -3.01 20.03 12.77
CA GLU A 40 -3.67 19.02 13.61
C GLU A 40 -2.68 18.22 14.48
N GLY A 41 -1.37 18.45 14.31
CA GLY A 41 -0.33 17.63 14.95
C GLY A 41 -0.25 16.21 14.38
N ALA A 42 -0.83 15.97 13.20
CA ALA A 42 -0.74 14.71 12.49
C ALA A 42 0.63 14.52 11.82
N GLU A 43 1.06 13.26 11.76
CA GLU A 43 2.33 12.83 11.19
C GLU A 43 2.15 12.01 9.91
N PHE A 44 0.92 11.61 9.61
CA PHE A 44 0.57 10.95 8.36
C PHE A 44 -0.88 11.18 7.97
N VAL A 45 -1.13 11.00 6.67
CA VAL A 45 -2.46 11.05 6.06
C VAL A 45 -2.80 9.66 5.55
N MET A 46 -3.95 9.17 6.01
CA MET A 46 -4.55 7.95 5.49
C MET A 46 -5.55 8.29 4.39
N GLY A 47 -5.52 7.54 3.31
CA GLY A 47 -6.50 7.52 2.26
C GLY A 47 -7.36 6.26 2.28
N THR A 48 -8.46 6.33 1.53
CA THR A 48 -9.36 5.20 1.28
C THR A 48 -9.32 4.88 -0.20
N LEU A 49 -8.91 3.65 -0.54
CA LEU A 49 -8.97 3.14 -1.91
C LEU A 49 -10.41 3.06 -2.40
N VAL A 50 -10.63 3.62 -3.58
CA VAL A 50 -11.87 3.57 -4.34
C VAL A 50 -11.54 2.87 -5.65
N ASP A 51 -11.94 1.60 -5.77
CA ASP A 51 -11.73 0.83 -6.98
C ASP A 51 -12.59 1.41 -8.11
N ARG A 52 -11.97 1.73 -9.24
CA ARG A 52 -12.64 2.29 -10.41
C ARG A 52 -12.92 1.21 -11.44
N VAL A 53 -14.18 1.09 -11.84
CA VAL A 53 -14.64 0.04 -12.75
C VAL A 53 -15.52 0.58 -13.87
N ALA A 54 -15.56 -0.14 -15.00
CA ALA A 54 -16.39 0.23 -16.14
C ALA A 54 -17.88 0.19 -15.76
N ALA A 55 -18.70 1.01 -16.42
CA ALA A 55 -20.12 1.17 -16.11
C ALA A 55 -20.93 -0.15 -16.17
N ASP A 56 -20.49 -1.11 -16.99
CA ASP A 56 -21.11 -2.42 -17.16
C ASP A 56 -20.44 -3.53 -16.33
N GLY A 57 -19.45 -3.18 -15.50
CA GLY A 57 -18.65 -4.09 -14.68
C GLY A 57 -17.65 -4.94 -15.45
N ARG A 58 -17.46 -4.72 -16.76
CA ARG A 58 -16.50 -5.48 -17.58
C ARG A 58 -15.07 -5.01 -17.32
N LEU A 59 -14.11 -5.94 -17.44
CA LEU A 59 -12.70 -5.63 -17.49
C LEU A 59 -12.34 -5.02 -18.85
N SER A 60 -12.63 -3.73 -19.02
CA SER A 60 -12.44 -3.01 -20.28
C SER A 60 -10.97 -2.65 -20.53
N LYS A 61 -10.57 -2.56 -21.81
CA LYS A 61 -9.23 -2.06 -22.18
C LYS A 61 -9.16 -0.56 -21.95
N ILE A 62 -8.02 -0.09 -21.44
CA ILE A 62 -7.73 1.35 -21.28
C ILE A 62 -7.49 1.96 -22.66
N GLN A 63 -8.15 3.09 -22.92
CA GLN A 63 -7.94 3.96 -24.08
C GLN A 63 -7.10 5.16 -23.62
N PRO A 64 -5.83 5.28 -24.04
CA PRO A 64 -4.88 6.25 -23.48
C PRO A 64 -5.20 7.71 -23.81
N ASP A 65 -6.01 7.95 -24.83
CA ASP A 65 -6.46 9.25 -25.33
C ASP A 65 -7.75 9.75 -24.64
N ARG A 66 -8.29 8.97 -23.69
CA ARG A 66 -9.52 9.30 -22.98
C ARG A 66 -9.28 9.39 -21.48
N ASP A 67 -10.06 10.25 -20.84
CA ASP A 67 -10.08 10.36 -19.39
C ASP A 67 -10.41 9.02 -18.70
N LEU A 68 -9.63 8.65 -17.69
CA LEU A 68 -9.80 7.38 -16.98
C LEU A 68 -11.08 7.36 -16.14
N HIS A 69 -11.46 8.49 -15.52
CA HIS A 69 -12.68 8.55 -14.72
C HIS A 69 -13.93 8.39 -15.57
N ALA A 70 -13.92 8.87 -16.81
CA ALA A 70 -14.99 8.66 -17.79
C ALA A 70 -15.05 7.21 -18.29
N GLN A 71 -13.90 6.54 -18.43
CA GLN A 71 -13.85 5.13 -18.83
C GLN A 71 -14.28 4.17 -17.71
N PHE A 72 -13.95 4.51 -16.47
CA PHE A 72 -14.21 3.72 -15.27
C PHE A 72 -14.99 4.56 -14.25
N PRO A 73 -16.28 4.85 -14.52
CA PRO A 73 -17.06 5.84 -13.77
C PRO A 73 -17.52 5.35 -12.38
N LEU A 74 -17.60 4.04 -12.16
CA LEU A 74 -18.13 3.49 -10.92
C LEU A 74 -17.01 3.40 -9.87
N GLY A 75 -17.29 3.91 -8.66
CA GLY A 75 -16.43 3.76 -7.48
C GLY A 75 -16.94 2.66 -6.56
N CYS A 76 -16.12 1.65 -6.32
CA CYS A 76 -16.48 0.42 -5.61
C CYS A 76 -15.39 0.02 -4.60
N ARG A 77 -15.62 -1.09 -3.87
CA ARG A 77 -14.61 -1.74 -2.99
C ARG A 77 -14.33 -3.17 -3.45
N VAL A 78 -14.06 -3.33 -4.74
CA VAL A 78 -13.82 -4.62 -5.38
C VAL A 78 -12.72 -5.40 -4.66
N ILE A 79 -11.59 -4.76 -4.33
CA ILE A 79 -10.48 -5.45 -3.64
C ILE A 79 -10.92 -6.02 -2.29
N GLN A 80 -11.69 -5.25 -1.52
CA GLN A 80 -12.20 -5.68 -0.22
C GLN A 80 -13.18 -6.84 -0.37
N ARG A 81 -14.09 -6.76 -1.34
CA ARG A 81 -15.15 -7.76 -1.50
C ARG A 81 -14.62 -9.05 -2.14
N LEU A 82 -13.76 -8.92 -3.14
CA LEU A 82 -13.21 -10.02 -3.93
C LEU A 82 -12.13 -10.79 -3.17
N THR A 83 -11.18 -10.09 -2.53
CA THR A 83 -9.97 -10.72 -1.95
C THR A 83 -9.78 -10.44 -0.46
N LYS A 84 -10.70 -9.72 0.19
CA LYS A 84 -10.56 -9.23 1.58
C LYS A 84 -9.36 -8.31 1.76
N GLY A 85 -8.88 -7.70 0.67
CA GLY A 85 -7.80 -6.73 0.71
C GLY A 85 -8.17 -5.47 1.49
N SER A 86 -7.15 -4.80 2.02
CA SER A 86 -7.30 -3.53 2.72
C SER A 86 -7.70 -2.42 1.74
N THR A 87 -8.64 -1.56 2.15
CA THR A 87 -8.93 -0.30 1.45
C THR A 87 -8.16 0.88 2.04
N ASN A 88 -7.36 0.67 3.09
CA ASN A 88 -6.51 1.72 3.64
C ASN A 88 -5.30 1.94 2.73
N LYS A 89 -4.92 3.19 2.50
CA LYS A 89 -3.69 3.55 1.80
C LYS A 89 -3.02 4.72 2.51
N VAL A 90 -1.75 4.59 2.88
CA VAL A 90 -0.95 5.72 3.35
C VAL A 90 -0.70 6.64 2.16
N VAL A 91 -1.18 7.88 2.25
CA VAL A 91 -1.07 8.88 1.18
C VAL A 91 0.21 9.69 1.34
N ALA A 92 0.45 10.18 2.55
CA ALA A 92 1.64 10.93 2.91
C ALA A 92 2.02 10.69 4.37
N PHE A 93 3.30 10.82 4.70
CA PHE A 93 3.83 10.66 6.06
C PHE A 93 5.12 11.47 6.23
N THR A 94 5.44 11.89 7.44
CA THR A 94 6.73 12.56 7.71
C THR A 94 7.90 11.59 7.53
N ALA A 95 9.03 12.07 7.02
CA ALA A 95 10.17 11.25 6.56
C ALA A 95 10.81 10.35 7.63
N ARG A 96 10.55 10.65 8.92
CA ARG A 96 10.91 9.79 10.06
C ARG A 96 10.16 8.45 10.08
N TRP A 97 9.06 8.31 9.35
CA TRP A 97 8.30 7.06 9.26
C TRP A 97 8.62 6.25 7.99
N ARG A 98 8.18 4.99 7.98
CA ARG A 98 8.18 4.09 6.81
C ARG A 98 6.86 3.35 6.71
N SER A 99 6.37 3.17 5.49
CA SER A 99 5.22 2.33 5.20
C SER A 99 5.60 0.85 5.13
N ASN A 100 4.60 -0.02 5.27
CA ASN A 100 4.74 -1.44 4.95
C ASN A 100 4.74 -1.66 3.42
N THR A 101 4.98 -2.90 2.98
CA THR A 101 5.12 -3.26 1.55
C THR A 101 3.87 -2.97 0.71
N GLY A 102 2.68 -2.96 1.30
CA GLY A 102 1.43 -2.62 0.62
C GLY A 102 1.03 -1.16 0.78
N ASN A 103 1.82 -0.34 1.48
CA ASN A 103 1.51 1.04 1.83
C ASN A 103 0.16 1.20 2.56
N HIS A 104 -0.28 0.20 3.34
CA HIS A 104 -1.56 0.23 4.05
C HIS A 104 -1.42 0.75 5.49
N LEU A 105 -0.21 0.67 6.04
CA LEU A 105 0.12 1.00 7.42
C LEU A 105 1.53 1.58 7.50
N LEU A 106 1.78 2.38 8.53
CA LEU A 106 3.14 2.73 8.95
C LEU A 106 3.71 1.60 9.83
N VAL A 107 5.01 1.36 9.70
CA VAL A 107 5.76 0.43 10.55
C VAL A 107 6.29 1.21 11.76
N SER A 108 6.09 0.70 12.98
CA SER A 108 6.64 1.34 14.18
C SER A 108 8.12 1.03 14.34
N ALA A 109 8.86 1.87 15.08
CA ALA A 109 10.27 1.63 15.38
C ALA A 109 10.51 0.27 16.05
N GLN A 110 9.66 -0.12 17.00
CA GLN A 110 9.71 -1.40 17.70
C GLN A 110 9.65 -2.60 16.74
N ARG A 111 8.81 -2.52 15.71
CA ARG A 111 8.62 -3.60 14.73
C ARG A 111 9.52 -3.45 13.50
N ALA A 112 10.23 -2.34 13.36
CA ALA A 112 10.99 -2.06 12.17
C ALA A 112 12.13 -3.05 11.94
N LYS A 113 12.82 -3.48 13.01
CA LYS A 113 13.89 -4.49 12.88
C LYS A 113 13.34 -5.84 12.45
N GLU A 114 12.20 -6.26 13.01
CA GLU A 114 11.49 -7.47 12.59
C GLU A 114 11.01 -7.37 11.13
N TYR A 115 10.51 -6.21 10.72
CA TYR A 115 9.91 -5.99 9.40
C TYR A 115 10.92 -5.78 8.28
N PHE A 116 11.94 -4.96 8.52
CA PHE A 116 12.92 -4.56 7.51
C PHE A 116 14.22 -5.35 7.57
N GLY A 117 14.52 -6.01 8.69
CA GLY A 117 15.73 -6.79 8.89
C GLY A 117 15.80 -8.04 8.01
N ALA A 118 17.01 -8.60 7.93
CA ALA A 118 17.23 -9.89 7.28
C ALA A 118 16.37 -10.99 7.91
N ALA A 119 15.93 -11.94 7.08
CA ALA A 119 15.29 -13.13 7.59
C ALA A 119 16.36 -14.15 8.07
N PRO A 120 16.24 -14.71 9.28
CA PRO A 120 17.14 -15.75 9.76
C PRO A 120 17.10 -17.02 8.88
N GLY A 121 18.15 -17.83 8.93
CA GLY A 121 18.21 -19.12 8.24
C GLY A 121 16.99 -20.00 8.56
N GLY A 122 16.26 -20.45 7.53
CA GLY A 122 15.08 -21.30 7.69
C GLY A 122 13.80 -20.58 8.18
N VAL A 123 13.85 -19.27 8.42
CA VAL A 123 12.71 -18.46 8.89
C VAL A 123 12.37 -17.38 7.86
N ARG A 124 11.09 -17.11 7.63
CA ARG A 124 10.67 -15.94 6.83
C ARG A 124 10.47 -14.72 7.72
N ASN A 125 10.87 -13.55 7.25
CA ASN A 125 10.49 -12.31 7.92
C ASN A 125 9.03 -11.93 7.58
N VAL A 126 8.47 -11.00 8.34
CA VAL A 126 7.06 -10.55 8.20
C VAL A 126 6.77 -9.81 6.89
N ARG A 127 7.81 -9.41 6.15
CA ARG A 127 7.72 -8.87 4.77
C ARG A 127 7.58 -9.98 3.73
N GLY A 128 7.75 -11.25 4.12
CA GLY A 128 7.75 -12.40 3.23
C GLY A 128 9.12 -12.71 2.60
N GLY A 129 10.19 -12.01 3.02
CA GLY A 129 11.55 -12.34 2.64
C GLY A 129 12.01 -13.68 3.27
N SER A 130 12.75 -14.47 2.50
CA SER A 130 13.41 -15.70 2.95
C SER A 130 14.81 -15.42 3.48
N ALA A 131 15.45 -16.43 4.08
CA ALA A 131 16.86 -16.37 4.47
C ALA A 131 17.73 -15.83 3.32
N GLY A 132 18.59 -14.86 3.62
CA GLY A 132 19.39 -14.13 2.63
C GLY A 132 18.68 -12.98 1.93
N ALA A 133 17.42 -12.69 2.25
CA ALA A 133 16.75 -11.47 1.79
C ALA A 133 17.48 -10.22 2.33
N GLU A 134 17.54 -9.18 1.50
CA GLU A 134 18.23 -7.93 1.80
C GLU A 134 17.76 -7.33 3.14
N ASP A 135 18.72 -7.06 4.01
CA ASP A 135 18.50 -6.29 5.23
C ASP A 135 18.30 -4.82 4.85
N LEU A 136 17.06 -4.36 4.92
CA LEU A 136 16.70 -2.97 4.65
C LEU A 136 16.65 -2.15 5.93
N TYR A 137 16.83 -2.74 7.11
CA TYR A 137 16.70 -2.04 8.38
C TYR A 137 17.67 -0.87 8.46
N GLY A 138 18.92 -1.04 8.02
CA GLY A 138 19.93 0.03 7.97
C GLY A 138 19.58 1.22 7.04
N LEU A 139 18.59 1.07 6.17
CA LEU A 139 18.08 2.14 5.30
C LEU A 139 16.92 2.90 5.94
N THR A 140 16.42 2.44 7.08
CA THR A 140 15.29 3.06 7.77
C THR A 140 15.74 4.21 8.69
N PRO A 141 14.85 5.18 8.97
CA PRO A 141 15.11 6.21 9.97
C PRO A 141 15.36 5.59 11.36
N TYR A 142 14.72 4.46 11.68
CA TYR A 142 14.86 3.80 12.98
C TYR A 142 16.29 3.31 13.27
N ALA A 143 17.02 2.87 12.23
CA ALA A 143 18.41 2.43 12.36
C ALA A 143 19.40 3.60 12.34
N ARG A 144 19.08 4.66 11.59
CA ARG A 144 19.99 5.81 11.36
C ARG A 144 19.87 6.89 12.43
N HIS A 145 18.68 7.00 13.01
CA HIS A 145 18.31 8.03 13.97
C HIS A 145 17.54 7.41 15.15
N PRO A 146 18.12 6.44 15.88
CA PRO A 146 17.46 5.81 17.02
C PRO A 146 17.05 6.84 18.09
N GLU A 147 17.75 7.98 18.17
CA GLU A 147 17.46 9.09 19.08
C GLU A 147 16.07 9.71 18.89
N TRP A 148 15.49 9.64 17.68
CA TRP A 148 14.10 10.10 17.44
C TRP A 148 13.07 9.13 17.99
N PHE A 149 13.52 7.95 18.41
CA PHE A 149 12.71 6.82 18.83
C PHE A 149 13.20 6.20 20.15
N GLU A 150 13.96 6.93 20.97
CA GLU A 150 14.47 6.44 22.26
C GLU A 150 13.35 5.97 23.21
N ASP A 151 12.16 6.60 23.14
CA ASP A 151 10.98 6.18 23.91
C ASP A 151 10.38 4.83 23.46
N TYR A 152 10.85 4.25 22.35
CA TYR A 152 10.28 3.04 21.73
C TYR A 152 11.05 1.75 22.10
N SER A 153 12.16 1.84 22.85
CA SER A 153 13.05 0.71 23.15
C SER A 153 12.77 0.01 24.48
N THR A 154 11.75 0.40 25.23
CA THR A 154 11.42 -0.24 26.52
C THR A 154 10.29 -1.25 26.37
N GLU A 155 10.42 -2.41 27.02
CA GLU A 155 9.44 -3.51 27.00
C GLU A 155 8.08 -3.15 27.64
N ALA A 156 7.91 -1.93 28.18
CA ALA A 156 6.82 -1.55 29.09
C ALA A 156 5.79 -0.52 28.57
N GLY A 157 5.84 -0.10 27.29
CA GLY A 157 4.85 0.81 26.66
C GLY A 157 4.86 2.28 27.18
N PRO A 158 4.14 3.22 26.54
CA PRO A 158 3.25 3.05 25.39
C PRO A 158 3.94 3.27 24.04
N THR A 159 3.46 2.50 23.07
CA THR A 159 3.66 2.65 21.64
C THR A 159 3.17 4.03 21.16
N ARG A 160 4.08 4.96 20.86
CA ARG A 160 3.68 6.19 20.15
C ARG A 160 3.20 5.81 18.75
N VAL A 161 1.89 5.74 18.60
CA VAL A 161 1.21 5.59 17.31
C VAL A 161 1.34 6.93 16.60
N PRO A 162 1.81 6.97 15.34
CA PRO A 162 1.86 8.21 14.59
C PRO A 162 0.47 8.84 14.57
N ALA A 163 0.39 10.15 14.82
CA ALA A 163 -0.89 10.83 14.77
C ALA A 163 -1.39 10.86 13.32
N ARG A 164 -2.65 10.46 13.11
CA ARG A 164 -3.28 10.45 11.79
C ARG A 164 -4.07 11.74 11.60
N LEU A 165 -4.03 12.34 10.43
CA LEU A 165 -4.98 13.38 10.06
C LEU A 165 -6.42 12.82 10.15
N SER A 166 -7.31 13.57 10.79
CA SER A 166 -8.71 13.21 10.99
C SER A 166 -9.44 12.87 9.69
N ILE A 167 -9.16 13.63 8.62
CA ILE A 167 -9.78 13.46 7.30
C ILE A 167 -9.02 12.43 6.46
N THR A 168 -9.77 11.63 5.69
CA THR A 168 -9.22 10.73 4.67
C THR A 168 -9.23 11.33 3.28
N VAL A 169 -8.22 10.97 2.48
CA VAL A 169 -8.19 11.29 1.04
C VAL A 169 -8.70 10.10 0.22
N PRO A 170 -9.68 10.25 -0.68
CA PRO A 170 -10.02 9.21 -1.64
C PRO A 170 -8.83 8.92 -2.57
N VAL A 171 -8.52 7.65 -2.77
CA VAL A 171 -7.47 7.19 -3.67
C VAL A 171 -8.12 6.35 -4.75
N HIS A 172 -8.31 6.92 -5.94
CA HIS A 172 -8.93 6.22 -7.06
C HIS A 172 -7.93 5.21 -7.64
N HIS A 173 -8.33 3.94 -7.67
CA HIS A 173 -7.48 2.81 -8.01
C HIS A 173 -7.98 2.14 -9.30
N PHE A 174 -7.17 2.21 -10.36
CA PHE A 174 -7.52 1.79 -11.72
C PHE A 174 -6.94 0.43 -12.10
N LYS A 175 -6.96 -0.53 -11.17
CA LYS A 175 -6.50 -1.91 -11.37
C LYS A 175 -7.45 -2.76 -12.22
N TRP A 176 -8.75 -2.48 -12.19
CA TRP A 176 -9.79 -3.38 -12.72
C TRP A 176 -10.08 -3.14 -14.20
N HIS A 177 -9.06 -3.36 -15.03
CA HIS A 177 -9.12 -3.29 -16.49
C HIS A 177 -8.73 -4.63 -17.11
N ALA A 178 -8.83 -4.75 -18.44
CA ALA A 178 -8.58 -6.00 -19.18
C ALA A 178 -7.22 -6.67 -18.89
N GLY A 179 -6.22 -5.91 -18.44
CA GLY A 179 -4.88 -6.40 -18.14
C GLY A 179 -4.74 -7.11 -16.79
N VAL A 180 -5.73 -6.98 -15.89
CA VAL A 180 -5.62 -7.53 -14.53
C VAL A 180 -5.46 -9.04 -14.52
N LEU A 181 -6.14 -9.76 -15.43
CA LEU A 181 -6.06 -11.22 -15.54
C LEU A 181 -4.67 -11.66 -15.99
N ALA A 182 -4.10 -11.00 -17.00
CA ALA A 182 -2.74 -11.30 -17.47
C ALA A 182 -1.69 -10.99 -16.39
N SER A 183 -1.87 -9.91 -15.63
CA SER A 183 -0.99 -9.58 -14.50
C SER A 183 -1.12 -10.58 -13.35
N ALA A 184 -2.34 -11.02 -13.03
CA ALA A 184 -2.57 -12.06 -12.01
C ALA A 184 -1.98 -13.41 -12.42
N ALA A 185 -2.15 -13.82 -13.68
CA ALA A 185 -1.58 -15.05 -14.23
C ALA A 185 -0.04 -15.04 -14.18
N ARG A 186 0.60 -13.96 -14.66
CA ARG A 186 2.07 -13.80 -14.55
C ARG A 186 2.55 -13.84 -13.10
N ARG A 187 1.77 -13.27 -12.17
CA ARG A 187 2.10 -13.28 -10.75
C ARG A 187 2.00 -14.69 -10.15
N LEU A 188 0.99 -15.47 -10.54
CA LEU A 188 0.87 -16.87 -10.16
C LEU A 188 1.99 -17.71 -10.76
N GLU A 189 2.38 -17.50 -12.00
CA GLU A 189 3.52 -18.20 -12.62
C GLU A 189 4.81 -17.89 -11.86
N TYR A 190 5.10 -16.60 -11.64
CA TYR A 190 6.31 -16.14 -10.96
C TYR A 190 6.41 -16.67 -9.52
N TYR A 191 5.31 -16.71 -8.78
CA TYR A 191 5.31 -17.27 -7.42
C TYR A 191 5.12 -18.79 -7.40
N GLY A 192 4.52 -19.37 -8.43
CA GLY A 192 4.16 -20.78 -8.54
C GLY A 192 5.34 -21.67 -8.97
N SER A 193 6.28 -21.18 -9.77
CA SER A 193 7.50 -21.94 -10.11
C SER A 193 8.46 -22.10 -8.92
N VAL A 194 8.20 -21.40 -7.81
CA VAL A 194 8.93 -21.51 -6.53
C VAL A 194 8.18 -22.42 -5.55
N ALA A 195 7.08 -23.06 -5.97
CA ALA A 195 6.09 -23.71 -5.10
C ALA A 195 6.34 -25.18 -4.75
N GLU A 196 7.51 -25.76 -5.07
CA GLU A 196 7.88 -27.08 -4.50
C GLU A 196 8.31 -27.01 -3.02
N GLN A 197 8.29 -25.83 -2.41
CA GLN A 197 8.40 -25.67 -0.97
C GLN A 197 7.18 -24.89 -0.50
N SER A 198 6.53 -25.36 0.57
CA SER A 198 5.28 -24.89 1.20
C SER A 198 5.36 -23.46 1.78
N ALA A 199 5.92 -22.54 0.99
CA ALA A 199 6.72 -21.44 1.47
C ALA A 199 6.73 -20.24 0.50
N LEU A 200 5.60 -19.88 -0.11
CA LEU A 200 5.50 -18.73 -1.02
C LEU A 200 5.98 -17.42 -0.36
N PRO A 201 7.06 -16.77 -0.85
CA PRO A 201 7.58 -15.50 -0.32
C PRO A 201 6.54 -14.36 -0.30
N ARG A 202 5.45 -14.53 -1.05
CA ARG A 202 4.35 -13.57 -1.17
C ARG A 202 3.00 -14.29 -1.24
N TYR A 203 2.76 -15.17 -0.28
CA TYR A 203 1.53 -15.98 -0.20
C TYR A 203 0.26 -15.11 -0.33
N ALA A 204 0.21 -13.94 0.32
CA ALA A 204 -0.92 -13.02 0.18
C ALA A 204 -1.14 -12.56 -1.27
N GLN A 205 -0.08 -12.20 -1.98
CA GLN A 205 -0.17 -11.79 -3.39
C GLN A 205 -0.49 -12.95 -4.32
N TYR A 206 -0.02 -14.17 -4.00
CA TYR A 206 -0.40 -15.39 -4.71
C TYR A 206 -1.89 -15.70 -4.51
N SER A 207 -2.36 -15.79 -3.26
CA SER A 207 -3.76 -16.04 -2.92
C SER A 207 -4.69 -14.98 -3.50
N GLU A 208 -4.29 -13.70 -3.48
CA GLU A 208 -5.01 -12.63 -4.16
C GLU A 208 -5.14 -12.91 -5.66
N SER A 209 -4.03 -13.27 -6.32
CA SER A 209 -4.02 -13.51 -7.76
C SER A 209 -4.82 -14.75 -8.16
N ALA A 210 -4.75 -15.81 -7.36
CA ALA A 210 -5.55 -17.02 -7.54
C ALA A 210 -7.04 -16.69 -7.42
N SER A 211 -7.42 -15.94 -6.37
CA SER A 211 -8.80 -15.52 -6.17
C SER A 211 -9.31 -14.60 -7.28
N ILE A 212 -8.47 -13.71 -7.82
CA ILE A 212 -8.81 -12.86 -8.97
C ILE A 212 -9.12 -13.72 -10.20
N LEU A 213 -8.24 -14.67 -10.55
CA LEU A 213 -8.44 -15.51 -11.73
C LEU A 213 -9.65 -16.43 -11.59
N GLU A 214 -9.89 -16.98 -10.40
CA GLU A 214 -11.05 -17.84 -10.13
C GLU A 214 -12.37 -17.07 -10.27
N ARG A 215 -12.44 -15.85 -9.74
CA ARG A 215 -13.70 -15.11 -9.64
C ARG A 215 -14.02 -14.23 -10.86
N LEU A 216 -13.03 -13.93 -11.70
CA LEU A 216 -13.17 -13.03 -12.85
C LEU A 216 -13.04 -13.75 -14.20
N GLN A 217 -13.33 -15.05 -14.27
CA GLN A 217 -13.16 -15.88 -15.48
C GLN A 217 -13.91 -15.32 -16.70
N ASP A 218 -15.10 -14.73 -16.48
CA ASP A 218 -15.93 -14.14 -17.53
C ASP A 218 -15.53 -12.70 -17.91
N GLN A 219 -14.35 -12.25 -17.48
CA GLN A 219 -13.84 -10.89 -17.68
C GLN A 219 -14.78 -9.82 -17.14
N ARG A 220 -15.49 -10.13 -16.06
CA ARG A 220 -16.48 -9.26 -15.43
C ARG A 220 -16.35 -9.32 -13.92
N ILE A 221 -16.52 -8.16 -13.29
CA ILE A 221 -16.57 -8.04 -11.84
C ILE A 221 -17.95 -8.54 -11.39
N PRO A 222 -18.02 -9.50 -10.44
CA PRO A 222 -19.28 -9.99 -9.91
C PRO A 222 -20.11 -8.88 -9.27
N ILE A 223 -21.42 -8.94 -9.38
CA ILE A 223 -22.32 -7.88 -8.90
C ILE A 223 -22.20 -7.66 -7.39
N GLU A 224 -21.94 -8.73 -6.64
CA GLU A 224 -21.69 -8.67 -5.21
C GLU A 224 -20.39 -7.93 -4.85
N ALA A 225 -19.47 -7.77 -5.81
CA ALA A 225 -18.20 -7.07 -5.63
C ALA A 225 -18.28 -5.59 -6.06
N LEU A 226 -19.36 -5.16 -6.72
CA LEU A 226 -19.65 -3.76 -7.09
C LEU A 226 -20.26 -2.99 -5.91
#